data_AF-D8P6U5-F1
#
_entry.id   AF-D8P6U5-F1
#
_cell.length_a   1.000
_cell.length_b   1.000
_cell.length_c   1.000
_cell.angle_alpha   90.00
_cell.angle_beta   90.00
_cell.angle_gamma   90.00
#
_symmetry.space_group_name_H-M   'P 1'
#
loop_
_entity.id
_entity.type
_entity.pdbx_description
1 polymer ?
#
loop_
_entity_poly.entity_id
_entity_poly.type
_entity_poly.pdbx_seq_one_letter_code
_entity_poly.pdbx_strand_id
1 'polypeptide(L)' 'MLDSKYCICSDKPIDDILSAQRDIPLPFEDMVECYMRCLIECGSCIDQIRACVKDRKLFFEAEQQA' A
#
# COMPACT_ATOMS: atom_id res chain seq x y z
N MET A 1 2.51 13.70 17.95
CA MET A 1 3.08 12.34 18.06
C MET A 1 2.92 11.75 16.68
N LEU A 2 4.02 11.56 15.95
CA LEU A 2 3.98 11.09 14.56
C LEU A 2 3.17 9.79 14.52
N ASP A 3 2.10 9.79 13.75
CA ASP A 3 1.37 8.59 13.35
C ASP A 3 2.38 7.58 12.82
N SER A 4 2.78 6.60 13.64
CA SER A 4 3.54 5.44 13.19
C SER A 4 2.61 4.66 12.27
N LYS A 5 2.63 5.05 10.99
CA LYS A 5 1.91 4.44 9.89
C LYS A 5 2.45 3.03 9.72
N TYR A 6 1.82 2.06 10.39
CA TYR A 6 2.30 0.69 10.47
C TYR A 6 1.24 -0.27 9.94
N CYS A 7 1.66 -1.20 9.10
CA CYS A 7 0.83 -2.30 8.67
C CYS A 7 1.06 -3.49 9.61
N ILE A 8 0.09 -3.75 10.50
CA ILE A 8 0.14 -4.89 11.43
C ILE A 8 0.12 -6.22 10.67
N CYS A 9 -0.59 -6.29 9.54
CA CYS A 9 -0.65 -7.47 8.66
C CYS A 9 0.73 -7.93 8.17
N SER A 10 1.61 -6.98 7.82
CA SER A 10 2.93 -7.28 7.25
C SER A 10 4.07 -7.12 8.24
N ASP A 11 3.78 -6.67 9.46
CA ASP A 11 4.77 -6.28 10.46
C ASP A 11 5.80 -5.27 9.90
N LYS A 12 5.30 -4.30 9.11
CA LYS A 12 6.14 -3.31 8.41
C LYS A 12 5.59 -1.89 8.50
N PRO A 13 6.47 -0.88 8.53
CA PRO A 13 6.06 0.50 8.37
C PRO A 13 5.53 0.75 6.96
N ILE A 14 4.57 1.65 6.85
CA ILE A 14 4.00 2.10 5.56
C ILE A 14 5.07 2.72 4.68
N ASP A 15 6.09 3.39 5.25
CA ASP A 15 7.20 3.95 4.45
C ASP A 15 8.00 2.87 3.71
N ASP A 16 8.13 1.65 4.25
CA ASP A 16 8.77 0.54 3.54
C ASP A 16 7.91 0.08 2.35
N ILE A 17 6.58 0.03 2.54
CA ILE A 17 5.63 -0.31 1.47
C ILE A 17 5.67 0.76 0.37
N LEU A 18 5.71 2.04 0.74
CA LEU A 18 5.82 3.15 -0.22
C LEU A 18 7.18 3.15 -0.93
N SER A 19 8.25 2.74 -0.26
CA SER A 19 9.57 2.60 -0.89
C SER A 19 9.58 1.46 -1.90
N ALA A 20 9.03 0.29 -1.54
CA ALA A 20 8.89 -0.83 -2.47
C ALA A 20 8.03 -0.45 -3.69
N GLN A 21 6.92 0.26 -3.49
CA GLN A 21 6.06 0.78 -4.55
C GLN A 21 6.74 1.84 -5.43
N ARG A 22 7.72 2.58 -4.88
CA ARG A 22 8.51 3.54 -5.65
C ARG A 22 9.53 2.83 -6.53
N ASP A 23 10.12 1.75 -6.06
CA ASP A 23 11.11 0.96 -6.81
C ASP A 23 10.45 0.09 -7.89
N ILE A 24 9.36 -0.58 -7.53
CA ILE A 24 8.58 -1.45 -8.43
C ILE A 24 7.10 -1.04 -8.30
N PRO A 25 6.62 -0.11 -9.14
CA PRO A 25 5.22 0.32 -9.10
C PRO A 25 4.30 -0.81 -9.52
N LEU A 26 3.47 -1.28 -8.60
CA LEU A 26 2.42 -2.25 -8.84
C LEU A 26 1.04 -1.56 -8.85
N PRO A 27 0.03 -2.14 -9.52
CA PRO A 27 -1.35 -1.76 -9.29
C PRO A 27 -1.73 -1.83 -7.81
N PHE A 28 -2.67 -1.00 -7.35
CA PHE A 28 -2.97 -0.84 -5.93
C PHE A 28 -3.37 -2.17 -5.27
N GLU A 29 -4.16 -2.99 -5.95
CA GLU A 29 -4.57 -4.31 -5.45
C GLU A 29 -3.36 -5.25 -5.31
N ASP A 30 -2.56 -5.38 -6.38
CA ASP A 30 -1.32 -6.17 -6.38
C ASP A 30 -0.30 -5.70 -5.35
N MET A 31 -0.19 -4.39 -5.13
CA MET A 31 0.69 -3.80 -4.13
C MET A 31 0.25 -4.20 -2.71
N VAL A 32 -1.05 -4.14 -2.43
CA VAL A 32 -1.61 -4.55 -1.13
C VAL A 32 -1.38 -6.06 -0.91
N GLU A 33 -1.63 -6.88 -1.91
CA GLU A 33 -1.39 -8.32 -1.81
C GLU A 33 0.10 -8.64 -1.65
N CYS A 34 0.97 -8.05 -2.48
CA CYS A 34 2.39 -8.37 -2.55
C CYS A 34 3.16 -7.85 -1.34
N TYR A 35 2.98 -6.58 -0.96
CA TYR A 35 3.79 -5.94 0.08
C TYR A 35 3.17 -6.01 1.46
N MET A 36 1.84 -6.02 1.55
CA MET A 36 1.18 -6.07 2.86
C MET A 36 0.81 -7.48 3.27
N ARG A 37 0.79 -8.44 2.31
CA ARG A 37 0.23 -9.79 2.50
C ARG A 37 -1.13 -9.78 3.19
N CYS A 38 -1.82 -8.65 3.11
CA CYS A 38 -3.04 -8.41 3.84
C CYS A 38 -4.15 -8.88 2.92
N LEU A 39 -4.40 -10.19 2.99
CA LEU A 39 -5.53 -10.84 2.35
C LEU A 39 -6.80 -10.37 3.08
N ILE A 40 -7.24 -9.13 2.85
CA ILE A 40 -8.57 -8.60 3.21
C ILE A 40 -8.88 -8.45 4.73
N GLU A 41 -8.14 -9.09 5.63
CA GLU A 41 -8.64 -9.35 6.99
C GLU A 41 -8.59 -8.18 7.99
N CYS A 42 -7.74 -7.15 7.79
CA CYS A 42 -7.67 -6.02 8.74
C CYS A 42 -7.97 -4.65 8.13
N GLY A 43 -7.60 -4.40 6.87
CA GLY A 43 -7.88 -3.16 6.14
C GLY A 43 -7.35 -1.84 6.72
N SER A 44 -6.80 -1.84 7.94
CA SER A 44 -6.56 -0.62 8.74
C SER A 44 -5.56 0.35 8.14
N CYS A 45 -4.62 -0.16 7.36
CA CYS A 45 -3.56 0.59 6.69
C CYS A 45 -3.88 0.89 5.22
N ILE A 46 -4.93 0.31 4.64
CA ILE A 46 -5.25 0.43 3.20
C ILE A 46 -5.65 1.87 2.85
N ASP A 47 -6.56 2.49 3.61
CA ASP A 47 -6.99 3.86 3.33
C ASP A 47 -5.86 4.88 3.47
N GLN A 48 -4.98 4.67 4.45
CA GLN A 48 -3.80 5.52 4.65
C GLN A 48 -2.79 5.35 3.52
N ILE A 49 -2.52 4.11 3.12
CA ILE A 49 -1.62 3.82 1.98
C ILE A 49 -2.22 4.42 0.71
N ARG A 50 -3.51 4.24 0.46
CA ARG A 50 -4.23 4.84 -0.68
C ARG A 50 -4.07 6.36 -0.71
N ALA A 51 -4.22 7.04 0.43
CA ALA A 51 -3.97 8.47 0.53
C ALA A 51 -2.50 8.82 0.23
N CYS A 52 -1.54 8.06 0.78
CA CYS A 52 -0.11 8.30 0.57
C CYS A 52 0.32 8.07 -0.89
N VAL A 53 -0.14 7.00 -1.54
CA VAL A 53 0.22 6.73 -2.95
C VAL A 53 -0.46 7.72 -3.89
N LYS A 54 -1.67 8.20 -3.59
CA LYS A 54 -2.33 9.26 -4.37
C LYS A 54 -1.59 10.59 -4.26
N ASP A 55 -1.24 11.00 -3.04
CA ASP A 55 -0.44 12.21 -2.77
C ASP A 55 0.91 12.19 -3.50
N ARG A 56 1.58 11.02 -3.46
CA ARG A 56 2.90 10.83 -4.08
C ARG A 56 2.87 10.49 -5.57
N LYS A 57 1.69 10.47 -6.22
CA LYS A 57 1.50 10.03 -7.63
C LYS A 57 2.05 8.61 -7.91
N LEU A 58 2.03 7.74 -6.90
CA LEU A 58 2.39 6.32 -6.97
C LEU A 58 1.16 5.41 -7.04
N PHE A 59 -0.04 5.99 -7.19
CA PHE A 59 -1.29 5.27 -7.32
C PHE A 59 -1.46 4.79 -8.76
N PHE A 60 -1.44 3.47 -8.93
CA PHE A 60 -1.78 2.81 -10.18
C PHE A 60 -3.06 2.01 -9.93
N GLU A 61 -4.14 2.34 -10.62
CA GLU A 61 -5.31 1.47 -10.65
C GLU A 61 -5.00 0.39 -11.69
N ALA A 62 -5.21 -0.89 -11.36
CA ALA A 62 -5.17 -1.92 -12.39
C ALA A 62 -6.28 -1.56 -13.36
N GLU A 63 -5.93 -1.07 -14.55
CA GLU A 63 -6.90 -0.96 -15.63
C GLU A 63 -7.33 -2.39 -15.91
N GLN A 64 -8.51 -2.78 -15.39
CA GLN A 64 -9.13 -4.06 -15.70
C GLN A 64 -9.38 -4.05 -17.21
N GLN A 65 -8.40 -4.52 -17.98
CA GLN A 65 -8.58 -4.85 -19.38
C GLN A 65 -9.50 -6.07 -19.42
N ALA A 66 -10.81 -5.80 -19.50
CA ALA A 66 -11.86 -6.73 -19.87
C ALA A 66 -12.46 -6.30 -21.22
#